data_AF-A0A969F0G2-F1
#
_entry.id   AF-A0A969F0G2-F1
#
_cell.length_a   1.000
_cell.length_b   1.000
_cell.length_c   1.000
_cell.angle_alpha   90.00
_cell.angle_beta   90.00
_cell.angle_gamma   90.00
#
_symmetry.space_group_name_H-M   'P 1'
#
loop_
_entity.id
_entity.type
_entity.pdbx_description
1 polymer ?
#
loop_
_entity_poly.entity_id
_entity_poly.type
_entity_poly.pdbx_seq_one_letter_code
_entity_poly.pdbx_strand_id
1 'polypeptide(L)'
;MPAVVVATHKLTRRSVMSAVTRAQEFLTDANDLTAKSVTKQFDIQREVVEGVIKANRERLEAFRSVKGLGDVVSIERRYYAAVAEEITGSVRAQGELVRENVEVMRGMARACSARTSCPRPSVP
;
A
#
# COMPACT_ATOMS: atom_id res chain seq x y z
N MET A 1 -32.44 -39.61 -22.60
CA MET A 1 -31.74 -38.33 -22.90
C MET A 1 -31.95 -37.18 -21.89
N PRO A 2 -33.05 -37.04 -21.09
CA PRO A 2 -33.22 -35.85 -20.23
C PRO A 2 -32.34 -35.84 -18.96
N ALA A 3 -31.96 -37.01 -18.42
CA ALA A 3 -31.16 -37.11 -17.20
C ALA A 3 -29.73 -36.53 -17.36
N VAL A 4 -29.13 -36.66 -18.54
CA VAL A 4 -27.79 -36.13 -18.84
C VAL A 4 -27.81 -34.60 -18.90
N VAL A 5 -28.86 -34.02 -19.49
CA VAL A 5 -29.03 -32.55 -19.61
C VAL A 5 -29.29 -31.90 -18.24
N VAL A 6 -30.05 -32.57 -17.36
CA VAL A 6 -30.29 -32.08 -15.99
C VAL A 6 -29.04 -32.21 -15.12
N ALA A 7 -28.26 -33.28 -15.30
CA ALA A 7 -27.01 -33.50 -14.58
C ALA A 7 -25.93 -32.46 -14.98
N THR A 8 -25.77 -32.20 -16.29
CA THR A 8 -24.87 -31.15 -16.78
C THR A 8 -25.30 -29.77 -16.29
N HIS A 9 -26.58 -29.42 -16.33
CA HIS A 9 -27.06 -28.14 -15.83
C HIS A 9 -26.82 -27.93 -14.32
N LYS A 10 -26.93 -28.99 -13.50
CA LYS A 10 -26.59 -28.93 -12.06
C LYS A 10 -25.09 -28.77 -11.81
N LEU A 11 -24.26 -29.44 -12.61
CA LEU A 11 -22.79 -29.31 -12.58
C LEU A 11 -22.34 -27.90 -12.98
N THR A 12 -22.89 -27.37 -14.08
CA THR A 12 -22.61 -26.01 -14.55
C THR A 12 -23.01 -24.97 -13.51
N ARG A 13 -24.19 -25.10 -12.90
CA ARG A 13 -24.66 -24.18 -11.84
C ARG A 13 -23.78 -24.21 -10.59
N ARG A 14 -23.32 -25.40 -10.15
CA ARG A 14 -22.40 -25.52 -9.01
C ARG A 14 -21.02 -24.93 -9.31
N SER A 15 -20.51 -25.14 -10.53
CA SER A 15 -19.23 -24.58 -10.96
C SER A 15 -19.28 -23.05 -11.03
N VAL A 16 -20.34 -22.48 -11.59
CA VAL A 16 -20.56 -21.02 -11.64
C VAL A 16 -20.70 -20.42 -10.25
N MET A 17 -21.52 -21.01 -9.37
CA MET A 17 -21.66 -20.54 -7.98
C MET A 17 -20.32 -20.55 -7.23
N SER A 18 -19.52 -21.60 -7.40
CA SER A 18 -18.19 -21.69 -6.78
C SER A 18 -17.22 -20.64 -7.31
N ALA A 19 -17.28 -20.32 -8.61
CA ALA A 19 -16.47 -19.25 -9.19
C ALA A 19 -16.87 -17.86 -8.67
N VAL A 20 -18.18 -17.60 -8.51
CA VAL A 20 -18.70 -16.34 -7.97
C VAL A 20 -18.27 -16.13 -6.52
N THR A 21 -18.38 -17.15 -5.65
CA THR A 21 -17.95 -17.04 -4.25
C THR A 21 -16.45 -16.74 -4.15
N ARG A 22 -15.62 -17.39 -4.98
CA ARG A 22 -14.16 -17.12 -5.00
C ARG A 22 -13.82 -15.72 -5.51
N ALA A 23 -14.54 -15.24 -6.53
CA ALA A 23 -14.35 -13.88 -7.02
C ALA A 23 -14.74 -12.85 -5.94
N GLN A 24 -15.79 -13.12 -5.17
CA GLN A 24 -16.18 -12.29 -4.02
C GLN A 24 -15.10 -12.31 -2.92
N GLU A 25 -14.59 -13.48 -2.54
CA GLU A 25 -13.49 -13.60 -1.56
C GLU A 25 -12.26 -12.79 -1.99
N PHE A 26 -11.83 -12.95 -3.25
CA PHE A 26 -10.71 -12.18 -3.81
C PHE A 26 -10.95 -10.67 -3.78
N LEU A 27 -12.15 -10.21 -4.14
CA LEU A 27 -12.49 -8.78 -4.12
C LEU A 27 -12.55 -8.24 -2.68
N THR A 28 -13.04 -9.01 -1.72
CA THR A 28 -13.04 -8.65 -0.31
C THR A 28 -11.61 -8.51 0.21
N ASP A 29 -10.74 -9.48 -0.07
CA ASP A 29 -9.34 -9.44 0.32
C ASP A 29 -8.59 -8.27 -0.34
N ALA A 30 -8.91 -7.95 -1.59
CA ALA A 30 -8.29 -6.84 -2.32
C ALA A 30 -8.73 -5.48 -1.76
N ASN A 31 -10.00 -5.36 -1.38
CA ASN A 31 -10.52 -4.17 -0.71
C ASN A 31 -9.89 -3.97 0.68
N ASP A 32 -9.74 -5.05 1.46
CA ASP A 32 -9.07 -5.00 2.76
C ASP A 32 -7.59 -4.59 2.62
N LEU A 33 -6.88 -5.15 1.64
CA LEU A 33 -5.51 -4.74 1.31
C LEU A 33 -5.44 -3.26 0.93
N THR A 34 -6.39 -2.78 0.12
CA THR A 34 -6.45 -1.37 -0.30
C THR A 34 -6.68 -0.47 0.91
N ALA A 35 -7.62 -0.80 1.79
CA ALA A 35 -7.88 -0.03 3.00
C ALA A 35 -6.64 0.06 3.89
N LYS A 36 -5.98 -1.07 4.16
CA LYS A 36 -4.73 -1.13 4.94
C LYS A 36 -3.61 -0.31 4.31
N SER A 37 -3.49 -0.37 2.98
CA SER A 37 -2.48 0.38 2.23
C SER A 37 -2.69 1.89 2.33
N VAL A 38 -3.94 2.33 2.20
CA VAL A 38 -4.29 3.75 2.35
C VAL A 38 -4.01 4.23 3.77
N THR A 39 -4.37 3.46 4.79
CA THR A 39 -4.05 3.80 6.19
C THR A 39 -2.54 3.93 6.39
N LYS A 40 -1.74 2.93 6.00
CA LYS A 40 -0.27 3.00 6.10
C LYS A 40 0.32 4.18 5.33
N GLN A 41 -0.23 4.52 4.16
CA GLN A 41 0.20 5.67 3.38
C GLN A 41 -0.04 6.99 4.14
N PHE A 42 -1.18 7.12 4.81
CA PHE A 42 -1.45 8.28 5.66
C PHE A 42 -0.52 8.34 6.88
N ASP A 43 -0.20 7.19 7.48
CA ASP A 43 0.74 7.13 8.60
C ASP A 43 2.14 7.60 8.16
N ILE A 44 2.64 7.14 7.00
CA ILE A 44 3.91 7.62 6.43
C ILE A 44 3.89 9.14 6.21
N GLN A 45 2.81 9.67 5.63
CA GLN A 45 2.69 11.12 5.41
C GLN A 45 2.65 11.90 6.72
N ARG A 46 1.97 11.36 7.72
CA ARG A 46 1.90 11.95 9.05
C ARG A 46 3.27 12.02 9.70
N GLU A 47 4.04 10.93 9.67
CA GLU A 47 5.40 10.87 10.22
C GLU A 47 6.30 11.94 9.60
N VAL A 48 6.26 12.09 8.27
CA VAL A 48 7.03 13.16 7.57
C VAL A 48 6.64 14.54 8.05
N VAL A 49 5.33 14.82 8.15
CA VAL A 49 4.85 16.13 8.61
C VAL A 49 5.29 16.39 10.05
N GLU A 50 5.17 15.41 10.93
CA GLU A 50 5.63 15.50 12.32
C GLU A 50 7.15 15.73 12.39
N GLY A 51 7.94 15.03 11.56
CA GLY A 51 9.39 15.19 11.44
C GLY A 51 9.80 16.60 10.97
N VAL A 52 9.13 17.13 9.93
CA VAL A 52 9.38 18.49 9.43
C VAL A 52 8.99 19.55 10.47
N ILE A 53 7.89 19.36 11.20
CA ILE A 53 7.50 20.27 12.29
C ILE A 53 8.56 20.25 13.39
N LYS A 54 9.06 19.07 13.77
CA LYS A 54 10.13 18.94 14.76
C LYS A 54 11.40 19.64 14.31
N ALA A 55 11.85 19.41 13.07
CA ALA A 55 13.02 20.08 12.50
C ALA A 55 12.87 21.61 12.50
N ASN A 56 11.66 22.13 12.21
CA ASN A 56 11.39 23.57 12.31
C ASN A 56 11.44 24.10 13.75
N ARG A 57 10.93 23.35 14.73
CA ARG A 57 11.03 23.74 16.15
C ARG A 57 12.49 23.82 16.59
N GLU A 58 13.29 22.81 16.27
CA GLU A 58 14.73 22.78 16.57
C GLU A 58 15.47 23.94 15.89
N ARG A 59 15.11 24.25 14.64
CA ARG A 59 15.63 25.43 13.92
C ARG A 59 15.31 26.74 14.64
N LEU A 60 14.06 26.94 15.07
CA LEU A 60 13.64 28.15 15.78
C LEU A 60 14.30 28.29 17.15
N GLU A 61 14.51 27.18 17.86
CA GLU A 61 15.23 27.18 19.13
C GLU A 61 16.71 27.53 18.92
N ALA A 62 17.34 26.96 17.89
CA ALA A 62 18.72 27.26 17.56
C ALA A 62 18.92 28.72 17.13
N PHE A 63 17.91 29.35 16.50
CA PHE A 63 17.97 30.77 16.16
C PHE A 63 18.09 31.71 17.37
N ARG A 64 17.61 31.28 18.55
CA ARG A 64 17.70 32.09 19.77
C ARG A 64 19.13 32.25 20.30
N SER A 65 20.05 31.39 19.86
CA SER A 65 21.45 31.39 20.31
C SER A 65 22.44 31.83 19.23
N VAL A 66 21.95 32.39 18.12
CA VAL A 66 22.79 32.89 17.01
C VAL A 66 23.64 34.07 17.45
N LYS A 67 24.95 33.98 17.16
CA LYS A 67 25.94 35.04 17.41
C LYS A 67 26.53 35.60 16.12
N GLY A 68 26.30 34.96 14.98
CA GLY A 68 26.76 35.45 13.69
C GLY A 68 26.23 34.65 12.50
N LEU A 69 26.63 35.09 11.30
CA LEU A 69 26.18 34.49 10.04
C LEU A 69 26.54 32.99 9.93
N GLY A 70 27.67 32.58 10.48
CA GLY A 70 28.10 31.17 10.50
C GLY A 70 27.11 30.26 11.24
N ASP A 71 26.51 30.74 12.33
CA ASP A 71 25.49 29.99 13.08
C ASP A 71 24.21 29.85 12.25
N VAL A 72 23.80 30.92 11.55
CA VAL A 72 22.64 30.89 10.65
C VAL A 72 22.82 29.83 9.56
N VAL A 73 23.96 29.84 8.86
CA VAL A 73 24.25 28.84 7.81
C VAL A 73 24.26 27.41 8.39
N SER A 74 24.81 27.23 9.58
CA SER A 74 24.83 25.93 10.27
C SER A 74 23.43 25.43 10.65
N ILE A 75 22.57 26.33 11.12
CA ILE A 75 21.18 26.03 11.47
C ILE A 75 20.38 25.65 10.23
N GLU A 76 20.48 26.44 9.16
CA GLU A 76 19.81 26.12 7.88
C GLU A 76 20.26 24.78 7.33
N ARG A 77 21.58 24.53 7.32
CA ARG A 77 22.12 23.25 6.82
C ARG A 77 21.59 22.05 7.60
N ARG A 78 21.50 22.16 8.92
CA ARG A 78 20.95 21.10 9.77
C ARG A 78 19.45 20.89 9.51
N TYR A 79 18.69 21.97 9.36
CA TYR A 79 17.28 21.91 9.01
C TYR A 79 17.05 21.20 7.67
N TYR A 80 17.74 21.62 6.60
CA TYR A 80 17.59 21.00 5.29
C TYR A 80 18.05 19.54 5.27
N ALA A 81 19.09 19.19 6.04
CA ALA A 81 19.52 17.80 6.19
C ALA A 81 18.44 16.94 6.85
N ALA A 82 17.83 17.43 7.94
CA ALA A 82 16.74 16.74 8.62
C ALA A 82 15.52 16.57 7.70
N VAL A 83 15.10 17.63 6.99
CA VAL A 83 14.00 17.54 6.02
C VAL A 83 14.29 16.55 4.89
N ALA A 84 15.53 16.53 4.39
CA ALA A 84 15.94 15.57 3.36
C ALA A 84 15.91 14.13 3.89
N GLU A 85 16.30 13.90 5.14
CA GLU A 85 16.21 12.59 5.80
C GLU A 85 14.75 12.11 5.92
N GLU A 86 13.84 12.97 6.37
CA GLU A 86 12.40 12.64 6.45
C GLU A 86 11.81 12.29 5.08
N ILE A 87 12.12 13.09 4.05
CA ILE A 87 11.62 12.84 2.68
C ILE A 87 12.18 11.52 2.15
N THR A 88 13.49 11.30 2.27
CA THR A 88 14.12 10.07 1.77
C THR A 88 13.65 8.82 2.53
N GLY A 89 13.44 8.94 3.85
CA GLY A 89 12.80 7.91 4.67
C GLY A 89 11.40 7.58 4.18
N SER A 90 10.59 8.59 3.88
CA SER A 90 9.23 8.40 3.38
C SER A 90 9.17 7.70 2.02
N VAL A 91 10.09 8.03 1.10
CA VAL A 91 10.19 7.38 -0.21
C VAL A 91 10.56 5.90 -0.03
N ARG A 92 11.47 5.59 0.91
CA ARG A 92 11.81 4.21 1.24
C ARG A 92 10.60 3.45 1.80
N ALA A 93 9.89 4.04 2.76
CA ALA A 93 8.70 3.43 3.37
C ALA A 93 7.57 3.20 2.35
N GLN A 94 7.35 4.15 1.43
CA GLN A 94 6.39 3.96 0.32
C GLN A 94 6.84 2.83 -0.62
N GLY A 95 8.14 2.72 -0.90
CA GLY A 95 8.69 1.62 -1.69
C GLY A 95 8.47 0.26 -1.04
N GLU A 96 8.67 0.16 0.28
CA GLU A 96 8.39 -1.05 1.05
C GLU A 96 6.90 -1.39 1.05
N LEU A 97 6.02 -0.41 1.25
CA LEU A 97 4.57 -0.59 1.18
C LEU A 97 4.13 -1.15 -0.18
N VAL A 98 4.64 -0.60 -1.28
CA VAL A 98 4.34 -1.11 -2.63
C VAL A 98 4.84 -2.53 -2.80
N ARG A 99 6.05 -2.84 -2.30
CA ARG A 99 6.63 -4.18 -2.38
C ARG A 99 5.80 -5.20 -1.61
N GLU A 100 5.39 -4.89 -0.39
CA GLU A 100 4.50 -5.73 0.44
C GLU A 100 3.17 -5.97 -0.28
N ASN A 101 2.55 -4.92 -0.80
CA ASN A 101 1.27 -5.02 -1.51
C ASN A 101 1.35 -5.91 -2.76
N VAL A 102 2.44 -5.80 -3.52
CA VAL A 102 2.68 -6.66 -4.69
C VAL A 102 2.86 -8.12 -4.27
N GLU A 103 3.56 -8.40 -3.17
CA GLU A 103 3.72 -9.76 -2.66
C GLU A 103 2.39 -10.37 -2.22
N VAL A 104 1.56 -9.61 -1.49
CA VAL A 104 0.22 -10.04 -1.06
C VAL A 104 -0.69 -10.27 -2.27
N MET A 105 -0.78 -9.32 -3.21
CA MET A 105 -1.57 -9.48 -4.43
C MET A 105 -1.13 -10.68 -5.26
N ARG A 106 0.19 -10.94 -5.38
CA ARG A 106 0.71 -12.13 -6.05
C ARG A 106 0.34 -13.41 -5.31
N GLY A 107 0.29 -13.39 -3.99
CA GLY A 107 -0.23 -14.49 -3.16
C GLY A 107 -1.70 -14.78 -3.45
N MET A 108 -2.53 -13.74 -3.43
CA MET A 108 -3.96 -13.83 -3.73
C MET A 108 -4.23 -14.34 -5.15
N ALA A 109 -3.52 -13.81 -6.16
CA ALA A 109 -3.64 -14.25 -7.54
C ALA A 109 -3.25 -15.73 -7.72
N ARG A 110 -2.16 -16.16 -7.05
CA ARG A 110 -1.74 -17.57 -7.05
C ARG A 110 -2.79 -18.47 -6.39
N ALA A 111 -3.34 -18.06 -5.25
CA ALA A 111 -4.42 -18.78 -4.57
C ALA A 111 -5.68 -18.92 -5.45
N CYS A 112 -6.03 -17.89 -6.23
CA CYS A 112 -7.12 -17.97 -7.19
C CYS A 112 -6.80 -18.94 -8.35
N SER A 113 -5.57 -18.89 -8.89
CA SER A 113 -5.15 -19.71 -10.04
C SER A 113 -4.97 -21.20 -9.72
N ALA A 114 -4.50 -21.56 -8.52
CA ALA A 114 -4.31 -22.94 -8.08
C ALA A 114 -5.64 -23.70 -7.92
N ARG A 115 -6.76 -22.98 -7.83
CA ARG A 115 -8.12 -23.54 -7.76
C ARG A 115 -8.84 -23.34 -9.09
N THR A 116 -8.38 -23.99 -10.16
CA THR A 116 -9.02 -24.32 -11.48
C THR A 116 -10.13 -23.46 -12.14
N SER A 117 -10.50 -22.28 -11.65
CA SER A 117 -11.57 -21.45 -12.24
C SER A 117 -11.49 -20.01 -11.72
N CYS A 118 -10.41 -19.32 -12.05
CA CYS A 118 -10.37 -17.86 -12.01
C CYS A 118 -10.83 -17.40 -13.42
N PRO A 119 -11.79 -16.46 -13.58
CA PRO A 119 -12.15 -15.94 -14.90
C PRO A 119 -10.87 -15.36 -15.52
N ARG A 120 -10.49 -15.84 -16.71
CA ARG A 120 -9.34 -15.28 -17.42
C ARG A 120 -9.57 -13.78 -17.59
N PRO A 121 -8.58 -12.92 -17.34
CA PRO A 121 -8.68 -11.54 -17.79
C PRO A 121 -8.88 -11.60 -19.30
N SER A 122 -10.03 -11.13 -19.77
CA SER A 122 -10.27 -10.85 -21.17
C SER A 122 -9.36 -9.69 -21.55
N VAL A 123 -8.19 -10.01 -22.09
CA VAL A 123 -7.34 -9.01 -22.74
C VAL A 123 -8.04 -8.63 -24.05
N PRO A 124 -8.27 -7.34 -24.34
CA PRO A 124 -8.83 -6.90 -25.61
C PRO A 124 -7.90 -7.22 -26.79
#